data_AF-A0AAV5X3Q1-F1
#
_entry.id   AF-A0AAV5X3Q1-F1
#
_cell.length_a   1.000
_cell.length_b   1.000
_cell.length_c   1.000
_cell.angle_alpha   90.00
_cell.angle_beta   90.00
_cell.angle_gamma   90.00
#
_symmetry.space_group_name_H-M   'P 1'
#
loop_
_entity.id
_entity.type
_entity.pdbx_description
1 polymer ?
#
loop_
_entity_poly.entity_id
_entity_poly.type
_entity_poly.pdbx_seq_one_letter_code
_entity_poly.pdbx_strand_id
1 'polypeptide(L)'
;AGVVIYKINESRLKRLEDSCDDYTLGFKYQLLENVRAFKLLLLVSSFSSTIVVIACFFLTLDIIHVNDDPELASMMGACFDSLVSFGSLICLCIIVFFEKDWRVIVLTKLGVTRWSVIDNEN
;
A
#
# COMPACT_ATOMS: atom_id res chain seq x y z
N ALA A 1 16.13 2.78 3.04
CA ALA A 1 15.84 3.96 3.89
C ALA A 1 14.56 3.80 4.72
N GLY A 2 13.40 3.46 4.13
CA GLY A 2 12.11 3.39 4.84
C GLY A 2 12.07 2.46 6.07
N VAL A 3 12.67 1.27 5.98
CA VAL A 3 12.76 0.31 7.12
C VAL A 3 13.53 0.88 8.31
N VAL A 4 14.59 1.66 8.05
CA VAL A 4 15.42 2.26 9.11
C VAL A 4 14.63 3.36 9.82
N ILE A 5 13.93 4.20 9.07
CA ILE A 5 13.09 5.26 9.62
C ILE A 5 11.94 4.67 10.43
N TYR A 6 11.30 3.60 9.93
CA TYR A 6 10.29 2.86 10.69
C TYR A 6 10.81 2.36 12.04
N LYS A 7 11.99 1.69 12.06
CA LYS A 7 12.59 1.20 13.31
C LYS A 7 12.96 2.31 14.28
N ILE A 8 13.47 3.44 13.77
CA ILE A 8 13.78 4.61 14.60
C ILE A 8 12.50 5.19 15.21
N ASN A 9 11.44 5.33 14.43
CA ASN A 9 10.15 5.84 14.90
C ASN A 9 9.50 4.89 15.91
N GLU A 10 9.54 3.57 15.68
CA GLU A 10 9.05 2.59 16.66
C GLU A 10 9.83 2.64 17.97
N SER A 11 11.15 2.77 17.90
CA SER A 11 12.02 2.88 19.08
C SER A 11 11.77 4.17 19.86
N ARG A 12 11.49 5.28 19.15
CA ARG A 12 11.11 6.56 19.76
C ARG A 12 9.73 6.49 20.41
N LEU A 13 8.79 5.78 19.79
CA LEU A 13 7.44 5.57 20.34
C LEU A 13 7.51 4.85 21.69
N LYS A 14 8.27 3.76 21.77
CA LYS A 14 8.47 3.00 23.03
C LYS A 14 9.05 3.86 24.15
N ARG A 15 10.00 4.76 23.82
CA ARG A 15 10.59 5.69 24.81
C ARG A 15 9.63 6.77 25.29
N LEU A 16 8.67 7.18 24.46
CA LEU A 16 7.65 8.18 24.82
C LEU A 16 6.50 7.56 25.63
N GLU A 17 6.29 6.25 25.51
CA GLU A 17 5.31 5.52 26.31
C GLU A 17 5.74 5.43 27.78
N ASP A 18 7.05 5.43 28.04
CA ASP A 18 7.63 5.48 29.38
C ASP A 18 7.64 6.89 30.03
N SER A 19 7.42 7.96 29.25
CA SER A 19 7.45 9.35 29.74
C SER A 19 6.05 9.99 29.76
N CYS A 20 5.58 10.37 30.94
CA CYS A 20 4.23 10.94 31.17
C CYS A 20 4.26 12.49 31.19
N ASP A 21 4.68 13.13 30.09
CA ASP A 21 4.65 14.60 29.95
C ASP A 21 3.47 15.04 29.07
N ASP A 22 2.84 16.19 29.36
CA ASP A 22 1.70 16.70 28.56
C ASP A 22 2.12 17.16 27.14
N TYR A 23 3.37 17.61 26.97
CA TYR A 23 3.94 17.96 25.66
C TYR A 23 4.19 16.74 24.76
N THR A 24 4.03 15.54 25.31
CA THR A 24 4.27 14.26 24.62
C THR A 24 3.10 13.85 23.75
N LEU A 25 1.89 14.39 23.97
CA LEU A 25 0.65 13.90 23.36
C LEU A 25 0.59 14.18 21.85
N GLY A 26 0.91 15.40 21.43
CA GLY A 26 0.99 15.77 20.01
C GLY A 26 2.13 15.06 19.28
N PHE A 27 3.29 14.92 19.93
CA PHE A 27 4.43 14.21 19.36
C PHE A 27 4.14 12.71 19.22
N LYS A 28 3.47 12.09 20.21
CA LYS A 28 3.01 10.69 20.17
C LYS A 28 2.04 10.47 19.01
N TYR A 29 1.09 11.39 18.79
CA TYR A 29 0.16 11.30 17.67
C TYR A 29 0.87 11.35 16.31
N GLN A 30 1.77 12.33 16.11
CA GLN A 30 2.56 12.43 14.88
C GLN A 30 3.41 11.18 14.63
N LEU A 31 3.99 10.63 15.69
CA LEU A 31 4.84 9.44 15.58
C LEU A 31 4.02 8.19 15.24
N LEU A 32 2.84 8.02 15.85
CA LEU A 32 1.91 6.95 15.53
C LEU A 32 1.45 7.01 14.07
N GLU A 33 1.07 8.19 13.59
CA GLU A 33 0.65 8.37 12.21
C GLU A 33 1.80 8.11 11.23
N ASN A 34 3.02 8.56 11.55
CA ASN A 34 4.20 8.25 10.75
C ASN A 34 4.49 6.73 10.70
N VAL A 35 4.43 6.02 11.83
CA VAL A 35 4.63 4.56 11.87
C VAL A 35 3.59 3.85 10.99
N ARG A 36 2.33 4.29 11.05
CA ARG A 36 1.24 3.78 10.21
C ARG A 36 1.50 4.04 8.73
N ALA A 37 1.83 5.27 8.35
CA ALA A 37 2.13 5.65 6.97
C ALA A 37 3.32 4.85 6.42
N PHE A 38 4.39 4.67 7.20
CA PHE A 38 5.53 3.85 6.80
C PHE A 38 5.18 2.37 6.64
N LYS A 39 4.29 1.83 7.48
CA LYS A 39 3.81 0.45 7.34
C LYS A 39 3.02 0.26 6.04
N LEU A 40 2.16 1.23 5.70
CA LEU A 40 1.44 1.23 4.42
C LEU A 40 2.40 1.32 3.23
N LEU A 41 3.35 2.26 3.26
CA LEU A 41 4.35 2.42 2.20
C LEU A 41 5.21 1.16 2.02
N LEU A 42 5.63 0.52 3.12
CA LEU A 42 6.38 -0.73 3.06
C LEU A 42 5.56 -1.85 2.42
N LEU A 43 4.29 -1.98 2.78
CA LEU A 43 3.40 -3.00 2.22
C LEU A 43 3.12 -2.75 0.73
N VAL A 44 2.80 -1.51 0.34
CA VAL A 44 2.57 -1.15 -1.06
C VAL A 44 3.83 -1.36 -1.89
N SER A 45 4.99 -0.90 -1.38
CA SER A 45 6.27 -1.02 -2.10
C SER A 45 6.74 -2.47 -2.28
N SER A 46 6.53 -3.33 -1.28
CA SER A 46 6.90 -4.75 -1.40
C SER A 46 6.00 -5.45 -2.42
N PHE A 47 4.70 -5.23 -2.34
CA PHE A 47 3.73 -5.82 -3.26
C PHE A 47 3.93 -5.32 -4.70
N SER A 48 4.12 -4.00 -4.90
CA SER A 48 4.37 -3.43 -6.22
C SER A 48 5.68 -3.94 -6.83
N SER A 49 6.73 -4.08 -6.01
CA SER A 49 8.02 -4.62 -6.45
C SER A 49 7.86 -6.04 -6.97
N THR A 50 7.12 -6.90 -6.25
CA THR A 50 6.87 -8.28 -6.68
C THR A 50 6.10 -8.33 -8.00
N ILE A 51 5.06 -7.51 -8.18
CA ILE A 51 4.31 -7.44 -9.44
C ILE A 51 5.22 -7.02 -10.59
N VAL A 52 6.04 -5.99 -10.39
CA VAL A 52 6.95 -5.49 -11.44
C VAL A 52 7.95 -6.58 -11.85
N VAL A 53 8.51 -7.33 -10.91
CA VAL A 53 9.44 -8.43 -11.23
C VAL A 53 8.76 -9.50 -12.09
N ILE A 54 7.55 -9.91 -11.72
CA ILE A 54 6.78 -10.91 -12.49
C ILE A 54 6.40 -10.34 -13.87
N ALA A 55 6.00 -9.07 -13.94
CA ALA A 55 5.64 -8.41 -15.19
C ALA A 55 6.85 -8.33 -16.14
N CYS A 56 8.03 -7.98 -15.63
CA CYS A 56 9.27 -8.00 -16.40
C CYS A 56 9.60 -9.40 -16.93
N PHE A 57 9.34 -10.45 -16.15
CA PHE A 57 9.54 -11.83 -16.61
C PHE A 57 8.65 -12.16 -17.82
N PHE A 58 7.36 -11.81 -17.77
CA PHE A 58 6.45 -12.00 -18.92
C PHE A 58 6.89 -11.21 -20.15
N LEU A 59 7.34 -9.96 -19.98
CA LEU A 59 7.90 -9.17 -21.10
C LEU A 59 9.13 -9.82 -21.72
N THR A 60 10.03 -10.38 -20.91
CA THR A 60 11.22 -11.06 -21.46
C THR A 60 10.86 -12.31 -22.25
N LEU A 61 9.86 -13.08 -21.80
CA LEU A 61 9.39 -14.27 -22.52
C LEU A 61 8.70 -13.88 -23.84
N ASP A 62 7.90 -12.82 -23.83
CA ASP A 62 7.25 -12.27 -25.03
C ASP A 62 8.31 -11.89 -26.10
N ILE A 63 9.34 -11.14 -25.71
CA ILE A 63 10.43 -10.74 -26.62
C ILE A 63 11.21 -11.94 -27.18
N ILE A 64 11.45 -12.98 -26.37
CA ILE A 64 12.19 -14.17 -26.82
C ILE A 64 11.36 -14.98 -27.81
N HIS A 65 10.07 -15.18 -27.52
CA HIS A 65 9.21 -16.07 -28.32
C HIS A 65 8.54 -15.39 -29.52
N VAL A 66 8.67 -14.06 -29.69
CA VAL A 66 8.00 -13.32 -30.77
C VAL A 66 8.32 -13.83 -32.17
N ASN A 67 9.53 -14.36 -32.39
CA ASN A 67 9.97 -14.85 -33.70
C ASN A 67 9.66 -16.34 -33.91
N ASP A 68 9.66 -17.13 -32.84
CA ASP A 68 9.47 -18.58 -32.92
C ASP A 68 7.98 -18.94 -32.88
N ASP A 69 7.22 -18.34 -31.97
CA ASP A 69 5.80 -18.61 -31.72
C ASP A 69 5.02 -17.31 -31.42
N PRO A 70 4.53 -16.59 -32.45
CA PRO A 70 3.89 -15.29 -32.28
C PRO A 70 2.57 -15.36 -31.50
N GLU A 71 1.86 -16.50 -31.54
CA GLU A 71 0.65 -16.71 -30.73
C GLU A 71 0.98 -16.80 -29.23
N LEU A 72 2.06 -17.49 -28.88
CA LEU A 72 2.54 -17.61 -27.51
C LEU A 72 3.00 -16.25 -26.98
N ALA A 73 3.73 -15.49 -27.79
CA ALA A 73 4.16 -14.13 -27.50
C ALA A 73 2.96 -13.22 -27.21
N SER A 74 1.97 -13.19 -28.11
CA SER A 74 0.73 -12.41 -27.90
C SER A 74 -0.01 -12.80 -26.62
N MET A 75 -0.03 -14.08 -26.24
CA MET A 75 -0.63 -14.53 -25.00
C MET A 75 0.15 -14.04 -23.77
N MET A 76 1.49 -14.04 -23.83
CA MET A 76 2.35 -13.50 -22.76
C MET A 76 2.18 -11.99 -22.59
N GLY A 77 2.07 -11.24 -23.69
CA GLY A 77 1.73 -9.81 -23.66
C GLY A 77 0.38 -9.53 -22.99
N ALA A 78 -0.66 -10.31 -23.32
CA ALA A 78 -1.97 -10.18 -22.67
C ALA A 78 -1.93 -10.53 -21.16
N CYS A 79 -1.12 -11.53 -20.78
CA CYS A 79 -0.87 -11.87 -19.38
C CYS A 79 -0.17 -10.73 -18.63
N PHE A 80 0.80 -10.07 -19.26
CA PHE A 80 1.46 -8.89 -18.71
C PHE A 80 0.47 -7.75 -18.45
N ASP A 81 -0.34 -7.38 -19.44
CA ASP A 81 -1.32 -6.29 -19.31
C ASP A 81 -2.35 -6.59 -18.21
N SER A 82 -2.82 -7.83 -18.15
CA SER A 82 -3.74 -8.30 -17.12
C SER A 82 -3.11 -8.22 -15.73
N LEU A 83 -1.89 -8.71 -15.57
CA LEU A 83 -1.18 -8.71 -14.29
C LEU A 83 -0.95 -7.28 -13.76
N VAL A 84 -0.54 -6.35 -14.62
CA VAL A 84 -0.34 -4.95 -14.25
C VAL A 84 -1.68 -4.28 -13.89
N SER A 85 -2.73 -4.55 -14.66
CA SER A 85 -4.08 -4.01 -14.40
C SER A 85 -4.65 -4.52 -13.07
N PHE A 86 -4.64 -5.83 -12.84
CA PHE A 86 -5.11 -6.39 -11.56
C PHE A 86 -4.20 -6.00 -10.39
N GLY A 87 -2.89 -5.98 -10.58
CA GLY A 87 -1.93 -5.59 -9.56
C GLY A 87 -2.12 -4.15 -9.10
N SER A 88 -2.34 -3.22 -10.04
CA SER A 88 -2.63 -1.82 -9.73
C SER A 88 -3.98 -1.65 -9.02
N LEU A 89 -5.01 -2.41 -9.41
CA LEU A 89 -6.31 -2.40 -8.74
C LEU A 89 -6.21 -2.91 -7.29
N ILE A 90 -5.46 -3.99 -7.06
CA ILE A 90 -5.20 -4.50 -5.71
C ILE A 90 -4.44 -3.47 -4.87
N CYS A 91 -3.42 -2.81 -5.42
CA CYS A 91 -2.71 -1.71 -4.74
C CYS A 91 -3.68 -0.59 -4.31
N LEU A 92 -4.58 -0.18 -5.20
CA LEU A 92 -5.57 0.85 -4.89
C LEU A 92 -6.53 0.39 -3.78
N CYS A 93 -7.00 -0.85 -3.83
CA CYS A 93 -7.83 -1.41 -2.76
C CYS A 93 -7.08 -1.38 -1.42
N ILE A 94 -5.83 -1.84 -1.38
CA ILE A 94 -5.00 -1.83 -0.17
C ILE A 94 -4.91 -0.41 0.42
N ILE A 95 -4.61 0.59 -0.41
CA ILE A 95 -4.49 1.99 0.02
C ILE A 95 -5.82 2.49 0.60
N VAL A 96 -6.93 2.28 -0.11
CA VAL A 96 -8.26 2.72 0.32
C VAL A 96 -8.69 2.03 1.63
N PHE A 97 -8.38 0.75 1.84
CA PHE A 97 -8.77 0.04 3.06
C PHE A 97 -7.88 0.36 4.28
N PHE A 98 -6.58 0.58 4.07
CA PHE A 98 -5.63 0.89 5.13
C PHE A 98 -5.72 2.34 5.62
N GLU A 99 -5.98 3.28 4.71
CA GLU A 99 -6.08 4.69 5.07
C GLU A 99 -7.52 5.02 5.48
N LYS A 100 -7.69 5.32 6.77
CA LYS A 100 -9.02 5.51 7.39
C LYS A 100 -9.76 6.66 6.71
N ASP A 101 -9.07 7.77 6.48
CA ASP A 101 -9.64 8.96 5.86
C ASP A 101 -10.12 8.67 4.44
N TRP A 102 -9.31 7.95 3.66
CA TRP A 102 -9.66 7.59 2.29
C TRP A 102 -10.83 6.61 2.25
N ARG A 103 -10.85 5.62 3.15
CA ARG A 103 -11.98 4.71 3.29
C ARG A 103 -13.27 5.46 3.56
N VAL A 104 -13.25 6.40 4.50
CA VAL A 104 -14.42 7.21 4.86
C VAL A 104 -14.86 8.07 3.68
N ILE A 105 -13.93 8.72 2.98
CA ILE A 105 -14.23 9.52 1.78
C ILE A 105 -14.88 8.66 0.69
N VAL A 106 -14.30 7.50 0.40
CA VAL A 106 -14.81 6.58 -0.64
C VAL A 106 -16.20 6.06 -0.26
N LEU A 107 -16.40 5.59 0.98
CA LEU A 107 -17.70 5.11 1.45
C LEU A 107 -18.76 6.20 1.46
N THR A 108 -18.38 7.44 1.82
CA THR A 108 -19.26 8.60 1.77
C THR A 108 -19.68 8.91 0.33
N LYS A 109 -18.74 8.87 -0.63
CA LYS A 109 -19.03 9.08 -2.06
C LYS A 109 -19.87 7.95 -2.66
N LEU A 110 -19.77 6.74 -2.12
CA LEU A 110 -20.61 5.59 -2.48
C LEU A 110 -22.00 5.62 -1.82
N GLY A 111 -22.30 6.63 -1.00
CA GLY A 111 -23.61 6.79 -0.35
C GLY A 111 -23.81 5.88 0.88
N VAL A 112 -22.74 5.25 1.38
CA VAL A 112 -22.79 4.39 2.58
C VAL A 112 -22.56 5.26 3.82
N THR A 113 -23.59 6.00 4.23
CA THR A 113 -23.56 6.95 5.37
C THR A 113 -23.60 6.31 6.76
N ARG A 114 -23.78 4.99 6.87
CA ARG A 114 -23.96 4.32 8.17
C ARG A 114 -22.66 4.20 8.99
N TRP A 115 -21.50 4.23 8.34
CA TRP A 115 -20.20 4.04 9.01
C TRP A 115 -19.56 5.35 9.49
N SER A 116 -19.97 6.52 8.98
CA SER A 116 -19.45 7.82 9.44
C SER A 116 -19.97 8.22 10.83
N VAL A 117 -21.00 7.53 11.34
CA VAL A 117 -21.59 7.80 12.66
C VAL A 117 -20.84 7.06 13.77
N ILE A 118 -20.26 5.89 13.49
CA ILE A 118 -19.63 5.02 14.50
C ILE A 118 -18.26 5.57 14.95
N ASP A 119 -17.53 6.26 14.09
CA ASP A 119 -16.23 6.86 14.43
C ASP A 119 -16.33 8.20 15.18
N ASN A 120 -17.53 8.81 15.28
CA ASN A 120 -17.75 10.07 16.01
C ASN A 120 -18.24 9.88 17.46
N GLU A 121 -18.49 8.64 17.90
CA GLU A 121 -18.96 8.31 19.26
C GLU A 121 -17.89 7.67 20.16
N ASN A 122 -16.66 7.48 19.68
CA ASN A 122 -15.50 7.01 20.46
C ASN A 122 -14.39 8.08 20.48
#